data_AF-A0A2R6M828-F1
#
_entry.id   AF-A0A2R6M828-F1
#
_cell.length_a   1.000
_cell.length_b   1.000
_cell.length_c   1.000
_cell.angle_alpha   90.00
_cell.angle_beta   90.00
_cell.angle_gamma   90.00
#
_symmetry.space_group_name_H-M   'P 1'
#
loop_
_entity.id
_entity.type
_entity.pdbx_description
1 polymer ?
#
loop_
_entity_poly.entity_id
_entity_poly.type
_entity_poly.pdbx_seq_one_letter_code
_entity_poly.pdbx_strand_id
1 'polypeptide(L)'
;MKKLINEPEDVVDEMLDGMVEAHGGLRQLSGNEVIVRDGAPIDGKVGIVSGGGSGHEPTHAGFVGEGMLDGAAAGEIFTSPTADQLNEMVQACDGGEGVLCVVKNYEGDVMNFDTAAEMADIEGVDAEQVVVNDDVAVEDSLYTSGRRGVCGTILVHKVAGAKAAAGGDLSEVARVAEKVIDNVGTMGTALTSCVTPEKGEPTFDLGEDEIELGIGIHGEPGTERVDHMPADGITDHLTEAVLEDLDLDAGTEVVTIVNGMGGTPLSELYVVNRRLQELLDDTELTVWDQWVGDYMTSLDMMGCSITVCAVDDEIKDLLAAPADTPALTIQE
;
A
#
# COMPACT_ATOMS: atom_id res chain seq x y z
N MET A 1 7.66 20.51 17.98
CA MET A 1 7.26 19.71 16.81
C MET A 1 7.37 20.59 15.56
N LYS A 2 7.95 20.10 14.46
CA LYS A 2 8.02 20.80 13.17
C LYS A 2 7.20 20.00 12.16
N LYS A 3 5.90 20.30 12.04
CA LYS A 3 5.01 19.73 11.02
C LYS A 3 4.16 20.84 10.43
N LEU A 4 3.75 20.70 9.18
CA LEU A 4 2.86 21.64 8.48
C LEU A 4 1.41 21.24 8.76
N ILE A 5 0.97 21.46 10.00
CA ILE A 5 -0.37 21.15 10.48
C ILE A 5 -0.90 22.32 11.29
N ASN A 6 -2.23 22.45 11.41
CA ASN A 6 -2.86 23.34 12.37
C ASN A 6 -2.97 22.64 13.73
N GLU A 7 -4.12 22.03 14.04
CA GLU A 7 -4.29 21.21 15.24
C GLU A 7 -4.13 19.72 14.90
N PRO A 8 -3.51 18.90 15.77
CA PRO A 8 -3.28 17.47 15.48
C PRO A 8 -4.55 16.67 15.21
N GLU A 9 -5.66 17.02 15.84
CA GLU A 9 -6.97 16.36 15.71
C GLU A 9 -7.68 16.67 14.39
N ASP A 10 -7.31 17.77 13.71
CA ASP A 10 -7.92 18.17 12.43
C ASP A 10 -7.10 17.66 11.22
N VAL A 11 -5.98 16.97 11.44
CA VAL A 11 -4.98 16.70 10.39
C VAL A 11 -5.54 15.85 9.24
N VAL A 12 -6.37 14.86 9.54
CA VAL A 12 -6.95 13.97 8.53
C VAL A 12 -7.99 14.73 7.71
N ASP A 13 -8.91 15.43 8.36
CA ASP A 13 -9.93 16.24 7.70
C ASP A 13 -9.31 17.32 6.79
N GLU A 14 -8.34 18.09 7.30
CA GLU A 14 -7.67 19.14 6.52
C GLU A 14 -6.90 18.57 5.31
N MET A 15 -6.31 17.37 5.47
CA MET A 15 -5.64 16.67 4.39
C MET A 15 -6.62 16.23 3.30
N LEU A 16 -7.76 15.64 3.68
CA LEU A 16 -8.78 15.19 2.75
C LEU A 16 -9.43 16.37 2.00
N ASP A 17 -9.71 17.47 2.70
CA ASP A 17 -10.17 18.74 2.09
C ASP A 17 -9.19 19.23 1.03
N GLY A 18 -7.89 19.25 1.36
CA GLY A 18 -6.83 19.65 0.44
C GLY A 18 -6.73 18.73 -0.78
N MET A 19 -6.94 17.43 -0.59
CA MET A 19 -6.93 16.45 -1.66
C MET A 19 -8.10 16.63 -2.63
N VAL A 20 -9.33 16.81 -2.12
CA VAL A 20 -10.52 17.05 -2.96
C VAL A 20 -10.40 18.35 -3.74
N GLU A 21 -9.86 19.43 -3.14
CA GLU A 21 -9.63 20.69 -3.85
C GLU A 21 -8.56 20.55 -4.95
N ALA A 22 -7.53 19.73 -4.74
CA ALA A 22 -6.45 19.53 -5.72
C ALA A 22 -6.84 18.61 -6.88
N HIS A 23 -7.75 17.65 -6.66
CA HIS A 23 -8.07 16.58 -7.61
C HIS A 23 -9.57 16.51 -7.90
N GLY A 24 -10.01 17.19 -8.96
CA GLY A 24 -11.43 17.27 -9.35
C GLY A 24 -12.11 15.95 -9.76
N GLY A 25 -11.38 14.84 -9.80
CA GLY A 25 -11.92 13.48 -10.01
C GLY A 25 -12.27 12.75 -8.71
N LEU A 26 -12.21 13.43 -7.56
CA LEU A 26 -12.47 12.87 -6.23
C LEU A 26 -13.59 13.62 -5.51
N ARG A 27 -14.31 12.92 -4.64
CA ARG A 27 -15.24 13.52 -3.68
C ARG A 27 -15.15 12.81 -2.33
N GLN A 28 -15.34 13.57 -1.26
CA GLN A 28 -15.48 13.01 0.09
C GLN A 28 -16.96 12.64 0.36
N LEU A 29 -17.19 11.53 1.07
CA LEU A 29 -18.52 11.21 1.59
C LEU A 29 -18.89 12.18 2.70
N SER A 30 -20.13 12.69 2.68
CA SER A 30 -20.57 13.72 3.63
C SER A 30 -20.44 13.23 5.07
N GLY A 31 -19.62 13.92 5.87
CA GLY A 31 -19.44 13.62 7.30
C GLY A 31 -18.66 12.34 7.58
N ASN A 32 -17.87 11.86 6.61
CA ASN A 32 -17.00 10.70 6.75
C ASN A 32 -15.62 11.00 6.13
N GLU A 33 -14.58 10.41 6.68
CA GLU A 33 -13.18 10.44 6.22
C GLU A 33 -12.97 9.42 5.08
N VAL A 34 -13.91 9.40 4.12
CA VAL A 34 -13.92 8.47 2.98
C VAL A 34 -13.86 9.25 1.68
N ILE A 35 -12.84 8.98 0.88
CA ILE A 35 -12.69 9.50 -0.48
C ILE A 35 -13.20 8.46 -1.46
N VAL A 36 -13.99 8.90 -2.43
CA VAL A 36 -14.41 8.06 -3.56
C VAL A 36 -14.19 8.79 -4.87
N ARG A 37 -14.15 8.03 -5.96
CA ARG A 37 -14.10 8.58 -7.31
C ARG A 37 -15.32 9.44 -7.59
N ASP A 38 -15.13 10.58 -8.23
CA ASP A 38 -16.24 11.39 -8.72
C ASP A 38 -17.02 10.57 -9.77
N GLY A 39 -18.32 10.43 -9.53
CA GLY A 39 -19.18 9.52 -10.29
C GLY A 39 -19.28 8.08 -9.78
N ALA A 40 -18.63 7.69 -8.68
CA ALA A 40 -18.92 6.42 -8.00
C ALA A 40 -20.34 6.40 -7.40
N PRO A 41 -21.06 5.25 -7.43
CA PRO A 41 -20.59 3.95 -7.93
C PRO A 41 -20.61 3.86 -9.46
N ILE A 42 -19.89 2.88 -10.00
CA ILE A 42 -19.71 2.71 -11.43
C ILE A 42 -20.55 1.54 -11.90
N ASP A 43 -21.69 1.85 -12.50
CA ASP A 43 -22.68 0.85 -12.92
C ASP A 43 -22.06 -0.29 -13.75
N GLY A 44 -22.32 -1.54 -13.34
CA GLY A 44 -21.89 -2.74 -14.06
C GLY A 44 -20.39 -3.06 -13.92
N LYS A 45 -19.72 -2.53 -12.89
CA LYS A 45 -18.33 -2.80 -12.57
C LYS A 45 -18.22 -3.21 -11.10
N VAL A 46 -17.36 -4.18 -10.79
CA VAL A 46 -16.96 -4.50 -9.42
C VAL A 46 -16.31 -3.26 -8.79
N GLY A 47 -16.82 -2.84 -7.62
CA GLY A 47 -16.21 -1.75 -6.86
C GLY A 47 -14.91 -2.21 -6.21
N ILE A 48 -13.84 -1.42 -6.28
CA ILE A 48 -12.57 -1.73 -5.62
C ILE A 48 -12.33 -0.74 -4.50
N VAL A 49 -12.26 -1.20 -3.27
CA VAL A 49 -12.10 -0.33 -2.09
C VAL A 49 -10.94 -0.78 -1.22
N SER A 50 -10.35 0.17 -0.50
CA SER A 50 -9.28 -0.08 0.46
C SER A 50 -9.35 0.94 1.59
N GLY A 51 -8.50 0.79 2.60
CA GLY A 51 -8.48 1.70 3.73
C GLY A 51 -7.42 1.35 4.76
N GLY A 52 -7.33 2.19 5.77
CA GLY A 52 -6.39 2.02 6.88
C GLY A 52 -6.12 3.34 7.58
N GLY A 53 -5.23 3.31 8.56
CA GLY A 53 -4.79 4.54 9.22
C GLY A 53 -4.15 5.51 8.25
N SER A 54 -4.35 6.81 8.50
CA SER A 54 -3.66 7.88 7.77
C SER A 54 -2.16 7.90 8.12
N GLY A 55 -1.37 8.60 7.31
CA GLY A 55 0.08 8.73 7.48
C GLY A 55 0.92 7.85 6.57
N HIS A 56 0.28 7.22 5.57
CA HIS A 56 0.93 6.41 4.54
C HIS A 56 0.78 7.00 3.13
N GLU A 57 0.37 8.26 3.04
CA GLU A 57 0.07 8.92 1.78
C GLU A 57 1.25 8.77 0.80
N PRO A 58 1.01 8.41 -0.48
CA PRO A 58 -0.29 8.43 -1.16
C PRO A 58 -1.22 7.24 -0.89
N THR A 59 -0.79 6.21 -0.17
CA THR A 59 -1.65 5.08 0.21
C THR A 59 -2.72 5.53 1.21
N HIS A 60 -4.02 5.34 1.01
CA HIS A 60 -4.70 4.72 -0.15
C HIS A 60 -5.35 5.72 -1.09
N ALA A 61 -5.79 6.88 -0.58
CA ALA A 61 -6.62 7.81 -1.34
C ALA A 61 -5.95 8.31 -2.63
N GLY A 62 -4.62 8.39 -2.67
CA GLY A 62 -3.86 8.75 -3.87
C GLY A 62 -4.00 7.77 -5.03
N PHE A 63 -4.51 6.56 -4.78
CA PHE A 63 -4.79 5.53 -5.77
C PHE A 63 -6.28 5.38 -6.11
N VAL A 64 -7.13 6.32 -5.66
CA VAL A 64 -8.54 6.40 -6.09
C VAL A 64 -8.61 7.05 -7.47
N GLY A 65 -9.22 6.37 -8.43
CA GLY A 65 -9.33 6.84 -9.81
C GLY A 65 -9.65 5.75 -10.84
N GLU A 66 -9.45 6.06 -12.12
CA GLU A 66 -9.66 5.08 -13.18
C GLU A 66 -8.56 4.02 -13.17
N GLY A 67 -8.92 2.75 -13.35
CA GLY A 67 -7.98 1.63 -13.41
C GLY A 67 -7.38 1.17 -12.07
N MET A 68 -7.78 1.77 -10.94
CA MET A 68 -7.34 1.39 -9.58
C MET A 68 -8.54 1.37 -8.60
N LEU A 69 -8.47 2.07 -7.46
CA LEU A 69 -9.51 2.08 -6.43
C LEU A 69 -10.69 2.99 -6.82
N ASP A 70 -11.91 2.61 -6.42
CA ASP A 70 -13.11 3.46 -6.45
C ASP A 70 -13.32 4.22 -5.15
N GLY A 71 -12.82 3.69 -4.03
CA GLY A 71 -12.95 4.29 -2.71
C GLY A 71 -11.79 3.97 -1.77
N ALA A 72 -11.48 4.91 -0.89
CA ALA A 72 -10.50 4.77 0.17
C ALA A 72 -11.01 5.41 1.47
N ALA A 73 -11.03 4.64 2.56
CA ALA A 73 -11.35 5.13 3.89
C ALA A 73 -10.06 5.47 4.66
N ALA A 74 -10.00 6.68 5.20
CA ALA A 74 -8.89 7.17 6.00
C ALA A 74 -9.30 7.16 7.48
N GLY A 75 -8.57 6.38 8.29
CA GLY A 75 -8.69 6.44 9.75
C GLY A 75 -7.77 7.51 10.31
N GLU A 76 -7.72 7.63 11.64
CA GLU A 76 -6.73 8.46 12.32
C GLU A 76 -5.30 8.02 11.97
N ILE A 77 -4.31 8.86 12.30
CA ILE A 77 -2.91 8.55 12.03
C ILE A 77 -2.53 7.19 12.65
N PHE A 78 -2.13 6.24 11.81
CA PHE A 78 -1.79 4.84 12.15
C PHE A 78 -2.90 4.06 12.88
N THR A 79 -4.16 4.43 12.71
CA THR A 79 -5.31 3.72 13.30
C THR A 79 -6.35 3.42 12.24
N SER A 80 -6.76 2.15 12.12
CA SER A 80 -7.81 1.71 11.18
C SER A 80 -9.07 2.59 11.25
N PRO A 81 -9.74 2.87 10.11
CA PRO A 81 -11.09 3.39 10.11
C PRO A 81 -12.03 2.42 10.83
N THR A 82 -13.16 2.94 11.30
CA THR A 82 -14.23 2.16 11.92
C THR A 82 -14.99 1.32 10.88
N ALA A 83 -15.59 0.22 11.33
CA ALA A 83 -16.44 -0.60 10.47
C ALA A 83 -17.61 0.18 9.84
N ASP A 84 -18.17 1.18 10.54
CA ASP A 84 -19.23 2.04 10.00
C ASP A 84 -18.74 2.86 8.79
N GLN A 85 -17.57 3.50 8.89
CA GLN A 85 -16.96 4.25 7.77
C GLN A 85 -16.65 3.32 6.58
N LEU A 86 -16.14 2.12 6.86
CA LEU A 86 -15.84 1.12 5.85
C LEU A 86 -17.11 0.61 5.15
N ASN A 87 -18.18 0.36 5.90
CA ASN A 87 -19.47 -0.02 5.31
C ASN A 87 -20.01 1.09 4.40
N GLU A 88 -20.01 2.35 4.85
CA GLU A 88 -20.42 3.49 4.01
C GLU A 88 -19.60 3.59 2.71
N MET A 89 -18.29 3.31 2.77
CA MET A 89 -17.44 3.23 1.59
C MET A 89 -17.85 2.09 0.64
N VAL A 90 -18.10 0.89 1.17
CA VAL A 90 -18.56 -0.27 0.40
C VAL A 90 -19.89 0.05 -0.29
N GLN A 91 -20.87 0.57 0.44
CA GLN A 91 -22.17 0.98 -0.10
C GLN A 91 -22.02 2.05 -1.20
N ALA A 92 -21.12 3.02 -1.01
CA ALA A 92 -20.90 4.09 -1.99
C ALA A 92 -20.20 3.62 -3.28
N CYS A 93 -19.55 2.45 -3.26
CA CYS A 93 -18.78 1.90 -4.37
C CYS A 93 -19.43 0.68 -5.05
N ASP A 94 -20.59 0.21 -4.56
CA ASP A 94 -21.31 -0.90 -5.21
C ASP A 94 -21.97 -0.47 -6.53
N GLY A 95 -21.38 -0.91 -7.64
CA GLY A 95 -21.89 -0.73 -9.01
C GLY A 95 -22.95 -1.76 -9.43
N GLY A 96 -23.40 -2.63 -8.51
CA GLY A 96 -24.34 -3.72 -8.76
C GLY A 96 -23.68 -5.05 -9.14
N GLU A 97 -22.35 -5.12 -9.09
CA GLU A 97 -21.55 -6.33 -9.38
C GLU A 97 -20.70 -6.77 -8.16
N GLY A 98 -21.02 -6.24 -6.97
CA GLY A 98 -20.28 -6.50 -5.73
C GLY A 98 -19.06 -5.60 -5.56
N VAL A 99 -18.38 -5.76 -4.43
CA VAL A 99 -17.23 -4.94 -4.01
C VAL A 99 -16.09 -5.84 -3.53
N LEU A 100 -14.87 -5.59 -4.02
CA LEU A 100 -13.66 -6.17 -3.50
C LEU A 100 -12.98 -5.19 -2.53
N CYS A 101 -12.82 -5.61 -1.28
CA CYS A 101 -12.03 -4.92 -0.27
C CYS A 101 -10.59 -5.45 -0.29
N VAL A 102 -9.63 -4.59 -0.61
CA VAL A 102 -8.19 -4.89 -0.49
C VAL A 102 -7.72 -4.43 0.88
N VAL A 103 -7.35 -5.39 1.74
CA VAL A 103 -7.07 -5.12 3.16
C VAL A 103 -5.60 -5.40 3.45
N LYS A 104 -4.89 -4.46 4.10
CA LYS A 104 -3.52 -4.73 4.58
C LYS A 104 -3.60 -5.62 5.83
N ASN A 105 -2.70 -6.60 5.97
CA ASN A 105 -2.74 -7.51 7.11
C ASN A 105 -2.28 -6.83 8.42
N TYR A 106 -3.21 -6.12 9.06
CA TYR A 106 -3.12 -5.58 10.40
C TYR A 106 -4.40 -5.97 11.15
N GLU A 107 -4.28 -6.39 12.40
CA GLU A 107 -5.41 -6.92 13.19
C GLU A 107 -6.59 -5.95 13.24
N GLY A 108 -6.29 -4.65 13.41
CA GLY A 108 -7.31 -3.60 13.42
C GLY A 108 -7.98 -3.41 12.05
N ASP A 109 -7.19 -3.43 10.97
CA ASP A 109 -7.71 -3.29 9.60
C ASP A 109 -8.63 -4.49 9.28
N VAL A 110 -8.11 -5.72 9.44
CA VAL A 110 -8.84 -6.97 9.13
C VAL A 110 -10.14 -7.06 9.94
N MET A 111 -10.10 -6.81 11.26
CA MET A 111 -11.30 -6.87 12.10
C MET A 111 -12.38 -5.87 11.69
N ASN A 112 -12.00 -4.63 11.35
CA ASN A 112 -12.96 -3.60 10.95
C ASN A 112 -13.52 -3.89 9.56
N PHE A 113 -12.71 -4.36 8.62
CA PHE A 113 -13.19 -4.77 7.28
C PHE A 113 -14.08 -6.00 7.33
N ASP A 114 -13.77 -7.01 8.16
CA ASP A 114 -14.66 -8.16 8.42
C ASP A 114 -16.03 -7.72 8.92
N THR A 115 -16.05 -6.82 9.91
CA THR A 115 -17.29 -6.28 10.45
C THR A 115 -18.06 -5.48 9.40
N ALA A 116 -17.37 -4.69 8.58
CA ALA A 116 -17.98 -3.91 7.51
C ALA A 116 -18.56 -4.80 6.40
N ALA A 117 -17.88 -5.89 6.04
CA ALA A 117 -18.38 -6.86 5.06
C ALA A 117 -19.65 -7.57 5.57
N GLU A 118 -19.70 -7.93 6.86
CA GLU A 118 -20.92 -8.46 7.48
C GLU A 118 -22.08 -7.46 7.44
N MET A 119 -21.80 -6.17 7.68
CA MET A 119 -22.80 -5.10 7.57
C MET A 119 -23.30 -4.93 6.13
N ALA A 120 -22.38 -4.95 5.16
CA ALA A 120 -22.69 -4.81 3.74
C ALA A 120 -23.58 -5.96 3.23
N ASP A 121 -23.32 -7.21 3.65
CA ASP A 121 -24.14 -8.38 3.31
C ASP A 121 -25.58 -8.25 3.85
N ILE A 122 -25.74 -7.74 5.08
CA ILE A 122 -27.07 -7.46 5.66
C ILE A 122 -27.82 -6.40 4.83
N GLU A 123 -27.10 -5.45 4.24
CA GLU A 123 -27.63 -4.38 3.39
C GLU A 123 -27.80 -4.80 1.92
N GLY A 124 -27.35 -6.01 1.56
CA GLY A 124 -27.55 -6.63 0.25
C GLY A 124 -26.43 -6.37 -0.76
N VAL A 125 -25.25 -5.94 -0.29
CA VAL A 125 -24.04 -5.79 -1.10
C VAL A 125 -23.13 -6.99 -0.87
N ASP A 126 -22.77 -7.67 -1.96
CA ASP A 126 -21.79 -8.77 -1.93
C ASP A 126 -20.38 -8.18 -1.82
N ALA A 127 -19.75 -8.33 -0.66
CA ALA A 127 -18.43 -7.80 -0.36
C ALA A 127 -17.44 -8.96 -0.12
N GLU A 128 -16.46 -9.09 -1.01
CA GLU A 128 -15.35 -10.04 -0.86
C GLU A 128 -14.10 -9.31 -0.37
N GLN A 129 -13.24 -10.00 0.37
CA GLN A 129 -12.01 -9.43 0.90
C GLN A 129 -10.80 -10.24 0.45
N VAL A 130 -9.70 -9.54 0.16
CA VAL A 130 -8.36 -10.13 0.01
C VAL A 130 -7.41 -9.43 0.99
N VAL A 131 -6.54 -10.21 1.63
CA VAL A 131 -5.66 -9.73 2.69
C VAL A 131 -4.21 -9.74 2.21
N VAL A 132 -3.64 -8.55 2.02
CA VAL A 132 -2.25 -8.38 1.56
C VAL A 132 -1.30 -8.55 2.74
N ASN A 133 -0.34 -9.46 2.59
CA ASN A 133 0.59 -9.89 3.64
C ASN A 133 2.04 -10.06 3.08
N ASP A 134 2.49 -9.08 2.30
CA ASP A 134 3.71 -9.13 1.49
C ASP A 134 5.02 -8.88 2.27
N ASP A 135 4.97 -8.45 3.52
CA ASP A 135 6.17 -8.17 4.31
C ASP A 135 6.89 -9.46 4.73
N VAL A 136 8.08 -9.71 4.17
CA VAL A 136 8.88 -10.92 4.43
C VAL A 136 9.70 -10.84 5.71
N ALA A 137 9.73 -9.67 6.37
CA ALA A 137 10.59 -9.48 7.54
C ALA A 137 10.14 -10.32 8.74
N VAL A 138 8.83 -10.46 8.97
CA VAL A 138 8.29 -11.04 10.21
C VAL A 138 7.13 -11.99 9.95
N GLU A 139 7.08 -13.09 10.70
CA GLU A 139 5.95 -14.02 10.71
C GLU A 139 4.85 -13.63 11.70
N ASP A 140 5.13 -12.78 12.70
CA ASP A 140 4.16 -12.17 13.63
C ASP A 140 4.72 -10.81 14.12
N SER A 141 3.87 -9.82 14.39
CA SER A 141 4.30 -8.48 14.84
C SER A 141 3.38 -7.88 15.92
N LEU A 142 3.67 -6.64 16.39
CA LEU A 142 2.91 -5.98 17.46
C LEU A 142 1.41 -5.82 17.15
N TYR A 143 1.05 -5.70 15.88
CA TYR A 143 -0.31 -5.41 15.42
C TYR A 143 -0.80 -6.38 14.34
N THR A 144 -0.09 -7.50 14.12
CA THR A 144 -0.38 -8.44 13.04
C THR A 144 -0.12 -9.88 13.48
N SER A 145 -1.05 -10.78 13.18
CA SER A 145 -0.79 -12.21 13.12
C SER A 145 -0.42 -12.60 11.69
N GLY A 146 0.69 -13.30 11.49
CA GLY A 146 1.26 -13.48 10.15
C GLY A 146 2.12 -12.29 9.70
N ARG A 147 2.38 -12.25 8.39
CA ARG A 147 3.12 -11.18 7.72
C ARG A 147 2.31 -9.90 7.62
N ARG A 148 2.96 -8.74 7.70
CA ARG A 148 2.32 -7.42 7.54
C ARG A 148 1.98 -7.15 6.07
N GLY A 149 0.98 -6.31 5.81
CA GLY A 149 0.69 -5.79 4.48
C GLY A 149 1.34 -4.42 4.26
N VAL A 150 2.26 -4.32 3.31
CA VAL A 150 3.08 -3.14 3.04
C VAL A 150 3.04 -2.79 1.54
N CYS A 151 4.15 -2.28 0.96
CA CYS A 151 4.18 -1.62 -0.34
C CYS A 151 3.62 -2.47 -1.50
N GLY A 152 3.71 -3.81 -1.46
CA GLY A 152 3.12 -4.70 -2.46
C GLY A 152 1.61 -4.53 -2.66
N THR A 153 0.92 -3.98 -1.65
CA THR A 153 -0.50 -3.59 -1.73
C THR A 153 -0.82 -2.72 -2.95
N ILE A 154 0.10 -1.84 -3.40
CA ILE A 154 -0.17 -0.98 -4.57
C ILE A 154 -0.30 -1.78 -5.88
N LEU A 155 0.40 -2.93 -5.98
CA LEU A 155 0.30 -3.83 -7.13
C LEU A 155 -1.06 -4.53 -7.12
N VAL A 156 -1.54 -4.92 -5.94
CA VAL A 156 -2.87 -5.51 -5.73
C VAL A 156 -3.96 -4.53 -6.15
N HIS A 157 -3.88 -3.27 -5.70
CA HIS A 157 -4.78 -2.20 -6.13
C HIS A 157 -4.80 -2.06 -7.65
N LYS A 158 -3.63 -2.08 -8.28
CA LYS A 158 -3.49 -1.91 -9.72
C LYS A 158 -4.11 -3.06 -10.52
N VAL A 159 -3.81 -4.32 -10.16
CA VAL A 159 -4.34 -5.47 -10.92
C VAL A 159 -5.83 -5.67 -10.70
N ALA A 160 -6.32 -5.44 -9.46
CA ALA A 160 -7.74 -5.54 -9.15
C ALA A 160 -8.54 -4.46 -9.88
N GLY A 161 -8.09 -3.19 -9.80
CA GLY A 161 -8.70 -2.07 -10.53
C GLY A 161 -8.71 -2.27 -12.04
N ALA A 162 -7.61 -2.76 -12.62
CA ALA A 162 -7.53 -3.04 -14.04
C ALA A 162 -8.45 -4.20 -14.47
N LYS A 163 -8.52 -5.28 -13.68
CA LYS A 163 -9.39 -6.43 -13.99
C LYS A 163 -10.87 -6.06 -13.86
N ALA A 164 -11.23 -5.27 -12.86
CA ALA A 164 -12.57 -4.72 -12.72
C ALA A 164 -12.92 -3.79 -13.89
N ALA A 165 -12.02 -2.87 -14.28
CA ALA A 165 -12.22 -1.98 -15.43
C ALA A 165 -12.37 -2.74 -16.76
N ALA A 166 -11.72 -3.91 -16.89
CA ALA A 166 -11.88 -4.81 -18.02
C ALA A 166 -13.20 -5.62 -18.00
N GLY A 167 -14.05 -5.44 -16.98
CA GLY A 167 -15.34 -6.11 -16.83
C GLY A 167 -15.24 -7.52 -16.24
N GLY A 168 -14.18 -7.83 -15.49
CA GLY A 168 -14.10 -9.07 -14.72
C GLY A 168 -15.14 -9.09 -13.60
N ASP A 169 -15.70 -10.27 -13.32
CA ASP A 169 -16.60 -10.45 -12.18
C ASP A 169 -15.84 -10.48 -10.84
N LEU A 170 -16.55 -10.35 -9.71
CA LEU A 170 -15.96 -10.26 -8.37
C LEU A 170 -14.95 -11.39 -8.11
N SER A 171 -15.29 -12.62 -8.50
CA SER A 171 -14.45 -13.80 -8.31
C SER A 171 -13.17 -13.76 -9.16
N GLU A 172 -13.27 -13.25 -10.39
CA GLU A 172 -12.09 -13.08 -11.24
C GLU A 172 -11.17 -11.96 -10.74
N VAL A 173 -11.74 -10.88 -10.21
CA VAL A 173 -10.99 -9.77 -9.60
C VAL A 173 -10.28 -10.24 -8.34
N ALA A 174 -10.98 -10.92 -7.43
CA ALA A 174 -10.39 -11.50 -6.22
C ALA A 174 -9.25 -12.48 -6.57
N ARG A 175 -9.46 -13.36 -7.55
CA ARG A 175 -8.43 -14.31 -8.00
C ARG A 175 -7.15 -13.62 -8.48
N VAL A 176 -7.23 -12.55 -9.27
CA VAL A 176 -6.00 -11.87 -9.74
C VAL A 176 -5.32 -11.08 -8.63
N ALA A 177 -6.08 -10.57 -7.67
CA ALA A 177 -5.54 -9.91 -6.49
C ALA A 177 -4.76 -10.92 -5.62
N GLU A 178 -5.36 -12.06 -5.29
CA GLU A 178 -4.71 -13.17 -4.57
C GLU A 178 -3.47 -13.68 -5.31
N LYS A 179 -3.54 -13.79 -6.64
CA LYS A 179 -2.38 -14.18 -7.46
C LYS A 179 -1.20 -13.22 -7.27
N VAL A 180 -1.44 -11.91 -7.17
CA VAL A 180 -0.35 -10.96 -6.88
C VAL A 180 0.14 -11.11 -5.44
N ILE A 181 -0.77 -11.23 -4.47
CA ILE A 181 -0.44 -11.43 -3.05
C ILE A 181 0.48 -12.65 -2.86
N ASP A 182 0.18 -13.77 -3.52
CA ASP A 182 0.97 -15.00 -3.47
C ASP A 182 2.37 -14.88 -4.11
N ASN A 183 2.62 -13.83 -4.90
CA ASN A 183 3.82 -13.70 -5.74
C ASN A 183 4.62 -12.41 -5.45
N VAL A 184 4.29 -11.69 -4.39
CA VAL A 184 4.94 -10.43 -4.00
C VAL A 184 5.59 -10.54 -2.62
N GLY A 185 6.81 -10.03 -2.51
CA GLY A 185 7.56 -9.94 -1.27
C GLY A 185 8.17 -8.56 -1.11
N THR A 186 8.13 -8.04 0.11
CA THR A 186 8.64 -6.72 0.48
C THR A 186 9.44 -6.76 1.77
N MET A 187 10.55 -6.03 1.83
CA MET A 187 11.26 -5.76 3.09
C MET A 187 11.67 -4.29 3.18
N GLY A 188 11.46 -3.69 4.35
CA GLY A 188 11.74 -2.29 4.65
C GLY A 188 12.92 -2.06 5.58
N THR A 189 13.41 -0.83 5.61
CA THR A 189 14.36 -0.31 6.61
C THR A 189 13.98 1.10 7.04
N ALA A 190 14.26 1.42 8.30
CA ALA A 190 14.22 2.77 8.84
C ALA A 190 15.63 3.25 9.21
N LEU A 191 15.98 4.44 8.72
CA LEU A 191 17.15 5.21 9.13
C LEU A 191 16.82 6.15 10.30
N THR A 192 15.55 6.55 10.42
CA THR A 192 15.02 7.32 11.55
C THR A 192 13.64 6.82 11.91
N SER A 193 13.19 7.06 13.14
CA SER A 193 11.77 6.93 13.49
C SER A 193 10.95 8.09 12.88
N CYS A 194 9.65 7.85 12.66
CA CYS A 194 8.69 8.91 12.34
C CYS A 194 8.11 9.54 13.61
N VAL A 195 7.51 10.72 13.47
CA VAL A 195 6.82 11.42 14.56
C VAL A 195 5.34 11.52 14.23
N THR A 196 4.45 11.06 15.11
CA THR A 196 3.01 11.28 14.91
C THR A 196 2.60 12.68 15.38
N PRO A 197 1.63 13.34 14.72
CA PRO A 197 1.09 14.64 15.15
C PRO A 197 0.60 14.64 16.61
N GLU A 198 -0.03 13.56 17.06
CA GLU A 198 -0.57 13.48 18.43
C GLU A 198 0.50 13.38 19.50
N LYS A 199 1.51 12.50 19.32
CA LYS A 199 2.56 12.28 20.33
C LYS A 199 3.60 13.38 20.31
N GLY A 200 3.94 13.90 19.12
CA GLY A 200 4.95 14.95 18.95
C GLY A 200 6.39 14.54 19.28
N GLU A 201 6.62 13.25 19.51
CA GLU A 201 7.92 12.60 19.74
C GLU A 201 8.04 11.35 18.85
N PRO A 202 9.27 10.83 18.61
CA PRO A 202 9.50 9.64 17.80
C PRO A 202 8.65 8.44 18.27
N THR A 203 8.16 7.63 17.32
CA THR A 203 7.37 6.43 17.60
C THR A 203 8.19 5.31 18.24
N PHE A 204 9.50 5.29 18.00
CA PHE A 204 10.47 4.38 18.62
C PHE A 204 11.84 5.04 18.76
N ASP A 205 12.64 4.54 19.70
CA ASP A 205 14.01 4.98 19.92
C ASP A 205 14.96 4.25 18.95
N LEU A 206 15.80 5.03 18.25
CA LEU A 206 16.89 4.56 17.39
C LEU A 206 18.11 5.48 17.62
N GLY A 207 19.29 4.91 17.85
CA GLY A 207 20.52 5.67 18.06
C GLY A 207 20.93 6.51 16.85
N GLU A 208 21.79 7.51 17.05
CA GLU A 208 22.24 8.43 15.96
C GLU A 208 22.93 7.71 14.80
N ASP A 209 23.59 6.59 15.08
CA ASP A 209 24.31 5.75 14.10
C ASP A 209 23.61 4.39 13.88
N GLU A 210 22.39 4.18 14.41
CA GLU A 210 21.67 2.91 14.26
C GLU A 210 20.64 3.00 13.13
N ILE A 211 20.40 1.87 12.46
CA ILE A 211 19.30 1.67 11.52
C ILE A 211 18.50 0.44 11.94
N GLU A 212 17.25 0.36 11.53
CA GLU A 212 16.36 -0.77 11.82
C GLU A 212 15.97 -1.47 10.52
N LEU A 213 16.27 -2.76 10.41
CA LEU A 213 15.97 -3.61 9.27
C LEU A 213 14.66 -4.37 9.54
N GLY A 214 13.85 -4.57 8.50
CA GLY A 214 12.55 -5.24 8.61
C GLY A 214 11.49 -4.41 9.33
N ILE A 215 11.60 -3.07 9.28
CA ILE A 215 10.63 -2.16 9.92
C ILE A 215 9.24 -2.28 9.25
N GLY A 216 8.17 -2.13 10.04
CA GLY A 216 6.81 -1.94 9.52
C GLY A 216 6.51 -0.49 9.14
N ILE A 217 5.26 -0.21 8.75
CA ILE A 217 4.82 1.13 8.33
C ILE A 217 4.27 1.99 9.48
N HIS A 218 3.97 1.43 10.65
CA HIS A 218 3.45 2.19 11.81
C HIS A 218 4.53 2.40 12.89
N GLY A 219 5.80 2.17 12.55
CA GLY A 219 6.92 2.23 13.50
C GLY A 219 6.99 1.01 14.43
N GLU A 220 6.40 -0.11 14.04
CA GLU A 220 6.60 -1.39 14.73
C GLU A 220 8.08 -1.80 14.65
N PRO A 221 8.64 -2.40 15.72
CA PRO A 221 10.01 -2.87 15.71
C PRO A 221 10.32 -3.74 14.49
N GLY A 222 11.53 -3.56 13.98
CA GLY A 222 12.06 -4.40 12.93
C GLY A 222 12.52 -5.76 13.45
N THR A 223 13.16 -6.52 12.56
CA THR A 223 13.80 -7.79 12.91
C THR A 223 15.13 -7.58 13.62
N GLU A 224 15.87 -6.55 13.20
CA GLU A 224 17.22 -6.30 13.67
C GLU A 224 17.55 -4.81 13.70
N ARG A 225 18.27 -4.39 14.75
CA ARG A 225 18.90 -3.07 14.85
C ARG A 225 20.39 -3.22 14.68
N VAL A 226 20.96 -2.45 13.77
CA VAL A 226 22.36 -2.55 13.36
C VAL A 226 22.98 -1.16 13.24
N ASP A 227 24.31 -1.09 13.29
CA ASP A 227 25.02 0.15 12.95
C ASP A 227 24.76 0.51 11.46
N HIS A 228 24.67 1.80 11.18
CA HIS A 228 24.46 2.33 9.83
C HIS A 228 25.51 1.77 8.87
N MET A 229 25.03 1.26 7.74
CA MET A 229 25.87 0.72 6.67
C MET A 229 25.62 1.46 5.35
N PRO A 230 26.54 1.36 4.36
CA PRO A 230 26.34 2.00 3.06
C PRO A 230 25.03 1.53 2.40
N ALA A 231 24.40 2.39 1.60
CA ALA A 231 23.16 2.09 0.89
C ALA A 231 23.20 0.76 0.11
N ASP A 232 24.35 0.44 -0.49
CA ASP A 232 24.53 -0.83 -1.20
C ASP A 232 24.38 -2.03 -0.26
N GLY A 233 24.96 -1.98 0.95
CA GLY A 233 24.85 -3.06 1.93
C GLY A 233 23.44 -3.21 2.50
N ILE A 234 22.72 -2.10 2.66
CA ILE A 234 21.29 -2.14 3.03
C ILE A 234 20.48 -2.78 1.90
N THR A 235 20.72 -2.36 0.66
CA THR A 235 20.04 -2.88 -0.52
C THR A 235 20.27 -4.38 -0.69
N ASP A 236 21.51 -4.83 -0.51
CA ASP A 236 21.89 -6.25 -0.53
C ASP A 236 21.05 -7.03 0.49
N HIS A 237 21.03 -6.59 1.75
CA HIS A 237 20.29 -7.28 2.80
C HIS A 237 18.79 -7.38 2.52
N LEU A 238 18.14 -6.26 2.14
CA LEU A 238 16.70 -6.24 1.86
C LEU A 238 16.36 -7.10 0.64
N THR A 239 17.19 -7.06 -0.41
CA THR A 239 16.95 -7.80 -1.65
C THR A 239 17.17 -9.29 -1.45
N GLU A 240 18.24 -9.69 -0.76
CA GLU A 240 18.53 -11.08 -0.42
C GLU A 240 17.36 -11.70 0.36
N ALA A 241 16.87 -11.02 1.39
CA ALA A 241 15.72 -11.52 2.17
C ALA A 241 14.46 -11.69 1.32
N VAL A 242 14.14 -10.73 0.45
CA VAL A 242 12.97 -10.82 -0.45
C VAL A 242 13.11 -11.95 -1.45
N LEU A 243 14.29 -12.11 -2.08
CA LEU A 243 14.50 -13.17 -3.08
C LEU A 243 14.57 -14.57 -2.45
N GLU A 244 15.16 -14.70 -1.27
CA GLU A 244 15.18 -15.96 -0.52
C GLU A 244 13.78 -16.41 -0.12
N ASP A 245 12.92 -15.46 0.28
CA ASP A 245 11.55 -15.76 0.65
C ASP A 245 10.68 -16.20 -0.53
N LEU A 246 10.81 -15.50 -1.67
CA LEU A 246 10.03 -15.79 -2.86
C LEU A 246 10.46 -17.09 -3.57
N ASP A 247 11.70 -17.55 -3.37
CA ASP A 247 12.26 -18.78 -3.97
C ASP A 247 11.97 -18.92 -5.48
N LEU A 248 12.23 -17.84 -6.23
CA LEU A 248 11.83 -17.73 -7.64
C LEU A 248 12.65 -18.62 -8.59
N ASP A 249 11.97 -19.26 -9.53
CA ASP A 249 12.59 -20.05 -10.59
C ASP A 249 13.41 -19.19 -11.58
N ALA A 250 14.48 -19.78 -12.13
CA ALA A 250 15.25 -19.16 -13.20
C ALA A 250 14.39 -18.84 -14.44
N GLY A 251 14.57 -17.65 -15.00
CA GLY A 251 13.79 -17.14 -16.13
C GLY A 251 12.48 -16.47 -15.75
N THR A 252 12.15 -16.37 -14.45
CA THR A 252 10.99 -15.61 -13.97
C THR A 252 11.14 -14.12 -14.29
N GLU A 253 10.08 -13.52 -14.81
CA GLU A 253 10.01 -12.06 -14.99
C GLU A 253 9.47 -11.41 -13.71
N VAL A 254 10.02 -10.26 -13.33
CA VAL A 254 9.64 -9.54 -12.11
C VAL A 254 9.39 -8.06 -12.36
N VAL A 255 8.50 -7.46 -11.58
CA VAL A 255 8.45 -6.00 -11.37
C VAL A 255 9.09 -5.68 -10.02
N THR A 256 9.83 -4.58 -9.96
CA THR A 256 10.47 -4.13 -8.72
C THR A 256 10.00 -2.74 -8.32
N ILE A 257 9.79 -2.51 -7.02
CA ILE A 257 9.51 -1.19 -6.45
C ILE A 257 10.59 -0.83 -5.43
N VAL A 258 11.22 0.33 -5.59
CA VAL A 258 11.98 1.00 -4.53
C VAL A 258 11.11 2.11 -3.97
N ASN A 259 10.54 1.84 -2.80
CA ASN A 259 9.60 2.73 -2.12
C ASN A 259 10.31 3.53 -1.01
N GLY A 260 10.11 4.83 -0.96
CA GLY A 260 10.56 5.66 0.15
C GLY A 260 9.55 5.68 1.30
N MET A 261 10.06 5.79 2.53
CA MET A 261 9.21 5.86 3.74
C MET A 261 8.71 7.28 4.05
N GLY A 262 8.90 8.23 3.13
CA GLY A 262 8.42 9.62 3.19
C GLY A 262 9.52 10.67 3.48
N GLY A 263 10.48 10.35 4.35
CA GLY A 263 11.59 11.24 4.70
C GLY A 263 12.82 11.15 3.77
N THR A 264 12.86 10.15 2.88
CA THR A 264 14.05 9.84 2.06
C THR A 264 14.04 10.62 0.75
N PRO A 265 15.09 11.38 0.43
CA PRO A 265 15.19 12.05 -0.86
C PRO A 265 15.15 11.07 -2.04
N LEU A 266 14.42 11.42 -3.10
CA LEU A 266 14.33 10.61 -4.33
C LEU A 266 15.70 10.27 -4.94
N SER A 267 16.70 11.15 -4.78
CA SER A 267 18.07 10.86 -5.24
C SER A 267 18.70 9.66 -4.54
N GLU A 268 18.36 9.42 -3.27
CA GLU A 268 18.85 8.28 -2.49
C GLU A 268 18.12 7.00 -2.90
N LEU A 269 16.82 7.07 -3.17
CA LEU A 269 16.05 5.95 -3.72
C LEU A 269 16.61 5.48 -5.08
N TYR A 270 17.10 6.39 -5.92
CA TYR A 270 17.80 6.00 -7.15
C TYR A 270 19.17 5.33 -6.91
N VAL A 271 19.84 5.61 -5.79
CA VAL A 271 21.06 4.88 -5.39
C VAL A 271 20.72 3.45 -4.99
N VAL A 272 19.64 3.27 -4.22
CA VAL A 272 19.11 1.94 -3.87
C VAL A 272 18.69 1.19 -5.12
N ASN A 273 17.92 1.81 -6.02
CA ASN A 273 17.50 1.17 -7.28
C ASN A 273 18.69 0.73 -8.13
N ARG A 274 19.74 1.57 -8.26
CA ARG A 274 20.96 1.16 -8.98
C ARG A 274 21.52 -0.15 -8.43
N ARG A 275 21.64 -0.28 -7.11
CA ARG A 275 22.19 -1.50 -6.51
C ARG A 275 21.23 -2.69 -6.65
N LEU A 276 19.93 -2.49 -6.48
CA LEU A 276 18.92 -3.53 -6.70
C LEU A 276 19.02 -4.12 -8.11
N GLN A 277 19.13 -3.28 -9.14
CA GLN A 277 19.25 -3.76 -10.51
C GLN A 277 20.58 -4.50 -10.77
N GLU A 278 21.68 -4.07 -10.16
CA GLU A 278 22.96 -4.80 -10.22
C GLU A 278 22.87 -6.20 -9.58
N LEU A 279 22.13 -6.34 -8.48
CA LEU A 279 21.89 -7.64 -7.85
C LEU A 279 21.05 -8.55 -8.74
N LEU A 280 19.98 -8.02 -9.33
CA LEU A 280 19.09 -8.79 -10.20
C LEU A 280 19.78 -9.21 -11.51
N ASP A 281 20.69 -8.38 -12.05
CA ASP A 281 21.52 -8.72 -13.21
C ASP A 281 22.46 -9.93 -12.95
N ASP A 282 22.82 -10.18 -11.69
CA ASP A 282 23.63 -11.34 -11.27
C ASP A 282 22.77 -12.60 -11.02
N THR A 283 21.44 -12.51 -11.13
CA THR A 283 20.50 -13.64 -11.04
C THR A 283 20.09 -14.17 -12.42
N GLU A 284 19.23 -15.19 -12.45
CA GLU A 284 18.58 -15.66 -13.69
C GLU A 284 17.18 -15.06 -13.89
N LEU A 285 16.82 -14.01 -13.15
CA LEU A 285 15.55 -13.29 -13.28
C LEU A 285 15.62 -12.24 -14.40
N THR A 286 14.45 -11.82 -14.89
CA THR A 286 14.34 -10.72 -15.86
C THR A 286 13.47 -9.61 -15.29
N VAL A 287 14.01 -8.40 -15.19
CA VAL A 287 13.22 -7.26 -14.72
C VAL A 287 12.38 -6.73 -15.87
N TRP A 288 11.05 -6.88 -15.75
CA TRP A 288 10.07 -6.42 -16.72
C TRP A 288 9.81 -4.92 -16.61
N ASP A 289 9.66 -4.41 -15.38
CA ASP A 289 9.44 -2.98 -15.10
C ASP A 289 9.99 -2.58 -13.71
N GLN A 290 10.23 -1.28 -13.51
CA GLN A 290 10.87 -0.72 -12.31
C GLN A 290 10.20 0.57 -11.84
N TRP A 291 9.73 0.61 -10.60
CA TRP A 291 9.07 1.76 -10.00
C TRP A 291 9.93 2.32 -8.86
N VAL A 292 10.14 3.64 -8.82
CA VAL A 292 10.98 4.30 -7.81
C VAL A 292 10.29 5.59 -7.34
N GLY A 293 9.99 5.69 -6.05
CA GLY A 293 9.29 6.84 -5.49
C GLY A 293 8.67 6.57 -4.13
N ASP A 294 7.78 7.45 -3.69
CA ASP A 294 7.03 7.29 -2.44
C ASP A 294 5.63 6.78 -2.79
N TYR A 295 5.39 5.50 -2.55
CA TYR A 295 4.13 4.82 -2.87
C TYR A 295 3.34 4.45 -1.61
N MET A 296 4.04 4.02 -0.55
CA MET A 296 3.49 3.76 0.77
C MET A 296 4.47 4.24 1.83
N THR A 297 4.15 5.37 2.46
CA THR A 297 5.08 6.05 3.38
C THR A 297 4.82 5.66 4.84
N SER A 298 5.64 6.20 5.74
CA SER A 298 5.39 6.25 7.19
C SER A 298 5.72 7.66 7.68
N LEU A 299 4.84 8.60 7.37
CA LEU A 299 5.00 10.02 7.69
C LEU A 299 6.37 10.58 7.23
N ASP A 300 7.20 11.01 8.18
CA ASP A 300 8.52 11.59 7.98
C ASP A 300 9.67 10.61 8.22
N MET A 301 9.40 9.30 8.23
CA MET A 301 10.41 8.26 8.37
C MET A 301 11.43 8.34 7.23
N MET A 302 12.71 8.48 7.55
CA MET A 302 13.79 8.22 6.60
C MET A 302 14.00 6.71 6.55
N GLY A 303 14.06 6.17 5.35
CA GLY A 303 14.03 4.73 5.09
C GLY A 303 13.57 4.40 3.67
N CYS A 304 13.63 3.12 3.32
CA CYS A 304 13.05 2.63 2.07
C CYS A 304 12.57 1.19 2.24
N SER A 305 11.77 0.71 1.29
CA SER A 305 11.48 -0.71 1.13
C SER A 305 11.75 -1.15 -0.31
N ILE A 306 12.08 -2.42 -0.45
CA ILE A 306 12.22 -3.10 -1.74
C ILE A 306 11.10 -4.10 -1.85
N THR A 307 10.32 -3.99 -2.92
CA THR A 307 9.30 -4.97 -3.29
C THR A 307 9.72 -5.65 -4.59
N VAL A 308 9.59 -6.97 -4.63
CA VAL A 308 9.73 -7.78 -5.84
C VAL A 308 8.43 -8.56 -6.02
N CYS A 309 7.87 -8.53 -7.23
CA CYS A 309 6.70 -9.33 -7.58
C CYS A 309 6.99 -10.12 -8.85
N ALA A 310 6.81 -11.44 -8.80
CA ALA A 310 6.84 -12.26 -10.00
C ALA A 310 5.62 -11.93 -10.89
N VAL A 311 5.85 -11.83 -12.19
CA VAL A 311 4.82 -11.46 -13.17
C VAL A 311 4.77 -12.47 -14.30
N ASP A 312 3.55 -12.82 -14.69
CA ASP A 312 3.26 -13.53 -15.93
C ASP A 312 2.53 -12.61 -16.93
N ASP A 313 2.18 -13.12 -18.11
CA ASP A 313 1.53 -12.31 -19.15
C ASP A 313 0.23 -11.64 -18.66
N GLU A 314 -0.55 -12.33 -17.82
CA GLU A 314 -1.79 -11.75 -17.25
C GLU A 314 -1.49 -10.59 -16.30
N ILE A 315 -0.53 -10.76 -15.38
CA ILE A 315 -0.16 -9.68 -14.44
C ILE A 315 0.46 -8.50 -15.19
N LYS A 316 1.34 -8.76 -16.17
CA LYS A 316 1.96 -7.71 -17.00
C LYS A 316 0.90 -6.89 -17.75
N ASP A 317 -0.07 -7.55 -18.38
CA ASP A 317 -1.16 -6.86 -19.09
C ASP A 317 -2.00 -5.98 -18.15
N LEU A 318 -2.31 -6.48 -16.93
CA LEU A 318 -3.07 -5.72 -15.94
C LEU A 318 -2.28 -4.55 -15.33
N LEU A 319 -0.98 -4.74 -15.06
CA LEU A 319 -0.10 -3.67 -14.57
C LEU A 319 0.10 -2.59 -15.63
N ALA A 320 0.22 -2.96 -16.91
CA ALA A 320 0.36 -2.02 -18.02
C ALA A 320 -0.96 -1.36 -18.44
N ALA A 321 -2.11 -1.87 -18.01
CA ALA A 321 -3.41 -1.29 -18.34
C ALA A 321 -3.52 0.17 -17.85
N PRO A 322 -4.24 1.06 -18.57
CA PRO A 322 -4.36 2.46 -18.20
C PRO A 322 -4.84 2.68 -16.76
N ALA A 323 -4.28 3.68 -16.11
CA ALA A 323 -4.71 4.14 -14.80
C ALA A 323 -4.57 5.66 -14.72
N ASP A 324 -5.52 6.33 -14.08
CA ASP A 324 -5.49 7.77 -13.83
C ASP A 324 -5.92 8.04 -12.39
N THR A 325 -4.93 8.18 -11.51
CA THR A 325 -5.07 8.46 -10.09
C THR A 325 -4.13 9.60 -9.69
N PRO A 326 -4.38 10.31 -8.57
CA PRO A 326 -3.48 11.34 -8.07
C PRO A 326 -2.00 10.94 -7.97
N ALA A 327 -1.72 9.68 -7.61
CA ALA A 327 -0.38 9.21 -7.31
C ALA A 327 0.22 8.26 -8.36
N LEU A 328 -0.59 7.74 -9.29
CA LEU A 328 -0.13 6.87 -10.36
C LEU A 328 -0.96 7.09 -11.63
N THR A 329 -0.26 7.45 -12.71
CA THR A 329 -0.83 7.54 -14.06
C THR A 329 -0.06 6.61 -15.00
N ILE A 330 -0.79 5.71 -15.68
CA ILE A 330 -0.24 4.83 -16.72
C ILE A 330 -0.99 5.15 -18.02
N GLN A 331 -0.24 5.51 -19.05
CA GLN A 331 -0.78 5.89 -20.38
C GLN A 331 -0.56 4.77 -21.39
N GLU A 332 -1.45 4.66 -22.38
CA GLU A 332 -1.33 3.76 -23.54
C GLU A 332 -0.10 4.06 -24.43
#